data_AF-T0QG95-F1
#
_entry.id   AF-T0QG95-F1
#
_cell.length_a   1.000
_cell.length_b   1.000
_cell.length_c   1.000
_cell.angle_alpha   90.00
_cell.angle_beta   90.00
_cell.angle_gamma   90.00
#
_symmetry.space_group_name_H-M   'P 1'
#
loop_
_entity.id
_entity.type
_entity.pdbx_description
1 polymer ?
#
loop_
_entity_poly.entity_id
_entity_poly.type
_entity_poly.pdbx_seq_one_letter_code
_entity_poly.pdbx_strand_id
1 'polypeptide(L)'
;MAPQRRRAGKSTKDAHANLSAEERVAAGTDAKNRGNAAYAAGDHATAIKEFTAAIAFEPENHIYYSNRSAAYLSAGNAAQAMADANKCIEIDAKWGKGYARLGAAYYFIKSYQKAVQAYTKGLTVDKGNKQLQAGLTQAQAAYQVLEEEASGVEMDDATRKMKRMEIEDKINKARAEREERAKRAERGFSEVIGIDLGTTYSCVGVWKDGQVEIIANSEGNRTTPSWVAFNEAERLIGDAAKLQAASNATNTVFDAKRIIGRAFSDPIVKKDAAHFPFKIVEGDEDKPLIQVSFKGEDKRFTPEEISSMVLTRMKETAENYLGQEIKQAVVTVPAYFNDQQRQSTKDAGAIAGLDVKRIINEPTAAALAYGLDTNAGSDGNKANILIFDLGGGTFDVSILSIENGIFEVKSTGGDTHLGGEDFDSNMTVGRVMSVLIKRNTAIPIKKTRVYTTEEDYQTQVDVCIYEGERACVDHNNKLGEFTISGIERAKRGEPQVQVTFEIDANGILNVSALDKKTNAKAETTINNNNGRLTQEDIDRMVADAEKFKKDDAEVLKKIEARNSLESFIYRALELTREKGDAAAENTIREAREWLEDHEDATLRELEEKKRVLERLVR
;
A
#
# COMPACT_ATOMS: atom_id res chain seq x y z
N MET A 1 36.28 -55.32 -51.77
CA MET A 1 36.73 -55.53 -50.38
C MET A 1 36.26 -54.35 -49.54
N ALA A 2 35.21 -54.52 -48.74
CA ALA A 2 34.78 -53.50 -47.79
C ALA A 2 35.62 -53.60 -46.50
N PRO A 3 36.05 -52.49 -45.88
CA PRO A 3 36.88 -52.56 -44.68
C PRO A 3 36.03 -52.88 -43.44
N GLN A 4 36.60 -53.76 -42.62
CA GLN A 4 36.01 -54.32 -41.41
C GLN A 4 35.68 -53.25 -40.35
N ARG A 5 34.44 -53.25 -39.85
CA ARG A 5 34.07 -52.57 -38.61
C ARG A 5 34.73 -53.29 -37.43
N ARG A 6 35.67 -52.62 -36.75
CA ARG A 6 36.17 -53.02 -35.43
C ARG A 6 35.00 -53.01 -34.43
N ARG A 7 34.72 -54.16 -33.81
CA ARG A 7 33.82 -54.29 -32.67
C ARG A 7 34.35 -53.46 -31.50
N ALA A 8 33.56 -52.49 -31.05
CA ALA A 8 33.78 -51.78 -29.79
C ALA A 8 33.59 -52.72 -28.60
N GLY A 9 34.36 -52.47 -27.55
CA GLY A 9 34.61 -53.36 -26.42
C GLY A 9 33.44 -53.57 -25.46
N LYS A 10 33.65 -54.61 -24.64
CA LYS A 10 32.89 -55.10 -23.48
C LYS A 10 31.91 -54.10 -22.84
N SER A 11 30.63 -54.43 -22.91
CA SER A 11 29.59 -53.97 -21.98
C SER A 11 30.05 -54.23 -20.54
N THR A 12 30.24 -53.17 -19.76
CA THR A 12 30.27 -53.23 -18.31
C THR A 12 28.92 -53.78 -17.85
N LYS A 13 28.90 -54.95 -17.22
CA LYS A 13 27.69 -55.49 -16.57
C LYS A 13 27.17 -54.43 -15.61
N ASP A 14 25.91 -54.02 -15.76
CA ASP A 14 25.22 -53.14 -14.84
C ASP A 14 25.27 -53.77 -13.43
N ALA A 15 25.98 -53.10 -12.50
CA ALA A 15 26.20 -53.59 -11.14
C ALA A 15 24.89 -53.67 -10.32
N HIS A 16 23.81 -53.08 -10.84
CA HIS A 16 22.50 -53.02 -10.19
C HIS A 16 21.43 -53.79 -10.98
N ALA A 17 21.81 -54.64 -11.94
CA ALA A 17 20.91 -55.44 -12.80
C ALA A 17 19.84 -56.25 -12.04
N ASN A 18 20.07 -56.57 -10.76
CA ASN A 18 19.17 -57.36 -9.93
C ASN A 18 18.11 -56.53 -9.17
N LEU A 19 18.16 -55.19 -9.22
CA LEU A 19 17.18 -54.31 -8.59
C LEU A 19 16.08 -53.95 -9.59
N SER A 20 14.83 -53.91 -9.12
CA SER A 20 13.70 -53.37 -9.88
C SER A 20 13.88 -51.87 -10.15
N ALA A 21 13.13 -51.35 -11.12
CA ALA A 21 13.17 -49.92 -11.46
C ALA A 21 12.80 -49.02 -10.27
N GLU A 22 11.82 -49.43 -9.47
CA GLU A 22 11.38 -48.69 -8.28
C GLU A 22 12.45 -48.68 -7.18
N GLU A 23 13.11 -49.82 -6.94
CA GLU A 23 14.21 -49.92 -5.97
C GLU A 23 15.41 -49.06 -6.38
N ARG A 24 15.71 -48.99 -7.67
CA ARG A 24 16.78 -48.10 -8.19
C ARG A 24 16.46 -46.63 -7.97
N VAL A 25 15.23 -46.21 -8.27
CA VAL A 25 14.79 -44.82 -8.06
C VAL A 25 14.81 -44.45 -6.57
N ALA A 26 14.35 -45.36 -5.70
CA ALA A 26 14.40 -45.16 -4.26
C ALA A 26 15.84 -45.01 -3.76
N ALA A 27 16.74 -45.92 -4.17
CA ALA A 27 18.16 -45.88 -3.79
C ALA A 27 18.88 -44.65 -4.35
N GLY A 28 18.59 -44.25 -5.59
CA GLY A 28 19.13 -43.03 -6.21
C GLY A 28 18.68 -41.77 -5.48
N THR A 29 17.39 -41.70 -5.12
CA THR A 29 16.82 -40.58 -4.36
C THR A 29 17.42 -40.46 -2.97
N ASP A 30 17.60 -41.59 -2.28
CA ASP A 30 18.21 -41.66 -0.95
C ASP A 30 19.69 -41.21 -0.98
N ALA A 31 20.47 -41.70 -1.95
CA ALA A 31 21.84 -41.23 -2.17
C ALA A 31 21.90 -39.73 -2.50
N LYS A 32 20.99 -39.22 -3.34
CA LYS A 32 20.85 -37.78 -3.61
C LYS A 32 20.57 -36.99 -2.32
N ASN A 33 19.69 -37.48 -1.45
CA ASN A 33 19.35 -36.80 -0.20
C ASN A 33 20.56 -36.75 0.77
N ARG A 34 21.30 -37.85 0.91
CA ARG A 34 22.58 -37.86 1.66
C ARG A 34 23.60 -36.90 1.06
N GLY A 35 23.74 -36.89 -0.27
CA GLY A 35 24.63 -35.98 -0.97
C GLY A 35 24.25 -34.50 -0.75
N ASN A 36 22.96 -34.18 -0.77
CA ASN A 36 22.48 -32.83 -0.46
C ASN A 36 22.78 -32.43 0.99
N ALA A 37 22.59 -33.35 1.96
CA ALA A 37 22.90 -33.11 3.36
C ALA A 37 24.41 -32.86 3.57
N ALA A 38 25.27 -33.68 2.95
CA ALA A 38 26.72 -33.49 2.99
C ALA A 38 27.14 -32.17 2.33
N TYR A 39 26.54 -31.81 1.20
CA TYR A 39 26.80 -30.54 0.52
C TYR A 39 26.41 -29.34 1.39
N ALA A 40 25.26 -29.40 2.06
CA ALA A 40 24.81 -28.37 2.99
C ALA A 40 25.73 -28.24 4.23
N ALA A 41 26.34 -29.35 4.66
CA ALA A 41 27.33 -29.37 5.73
C ALA A 41 28.74 -28.92 5.28
N GLY A 42 28.94 -28.55 4.02
CA GLY A 42 30.25 -28.18 3.46
C GLY A 42 31.19 -29.37 3.18
N ASP A 43 30.74 -30.61 3.40
CA ASP A 43 31.51 -31.82 3.07
C ASP A 43 31.34 -32.18 1.59
N HIS A 44 32.10 -31.47 0.75
CA HIS A 44 32.04 -31.65 -0.70
C HIS A 44 32.55 -33.02 -1.14
N ALA A 45 33.48 -33.64 -0.41
CA ALA A 45 34.02 -34.96 -0.74
C ALA A 45 32.93 -36.04 -0.58
N THR A 46 32.21 -36.02 0.54
CA THR A 46 31.09 -36.94 0.77
C THR A 46 29.93 -36.64 -0.20
N ALA A 47 29.63 -35.37 -0.47
CA ALA A 47 28.60 -35.00 -1.43
C ALA A 47 28.88 -35.59 -2.84
N ILE A 48 30.12 -35.44 -3.34
CA ILE A 48 30.54 -36.00 -4.64
C ILE A 48 30.39 -37.53 -4.65
N LYS A 49 30.78 -38.19 -3.56
CA LYS A 49 30.66 -39.65 -3.42
C LYS A 49 29.21 -40.09 -3.50
N GLU A 50 28.32 -39.46 -2.74
CA GLU A 50 26.90 -39.82 -2.70
C GLU A 50 26.18 -39.51 -4.03
N PHE A 51 26.46 -38.38 -4.69
CA PHE A 51 25.89 -38.12 -6.02
C PHE A 51 26.44 -39.08 -7.08
N THR A 52 27.68 -39.54 -6.95
CA THR A 52 28.23 -40.58 -7.83
C THR A 52 27.52 -41.91 -7.63
N ALA A 53 27.18 -42.26 -6.38
CA ALA A 53 26.33 -43.41 -6.11
C ALA A 53 24.92 -43.24 -6.71
N ALA A 54 24.30 -42.06 -6.57
CA ALA A 54 22.98 -41.78 -7.16
C ALA A 54 22.98 -41.96 -8.69
N ILE A 55 24.03 -41.48 -9.38
CA ILE A 55 24.21 -41.65 -10.83
C ILE A 55 24.38 -43.13 -11.22
N ALA A 56 25.00 -43.95 -10.37
CA ALA A 56 25.13 -45.38 -10.64
C ALA A 56 23.77 -46.10 -10.65
N PHE A 57 22.79 -45.63 -9.86
CA PHE A 57 21.43 -46.16 -9.87
C PHE A 57 20.57 -45.63 -11.02
N GLU A 58 20.67 -44.32 -11.32
CA GLU A 58 19.93 -43.67 -12.41
C GLU A 58 20.86 -42.82 -13.30
N PRO A 59 21.54 -43.43 -14.30
CA PRO A 59 22.53 -42.74 -15.13
C PRO A 59 21.97 -41.63 -16.02
N GLU A 60 20.65 -41.63 -16.26
CA GLU A 60 19.94 -40.66 -17.12
C GLU A 60 19.20 -39.59 -16.30
N ASN A 61 19.47 -39.47 -14.99
CA ASN A 61 18.85 -38.44 -14.15
C ASN A 61 19.72 -37.17 -14.13
N HIS A 62 19.34 -36.15 -14.90
CA HIS A 62 20.08 -34.89 -15.05
C HIS A 62 20.27 -34.12 -13.72
N ILE A 63 19.39 -34.33 -12.73
CA ILE A 63 19.46 -33.65 -11.43
C ILE A 63 20.72 -34.08 -10.66
N TYR A 64 21.09 -35.37 -10.75
CA TYR A 64 22.24 -35.90 -10.01
C TYR A 64 23.55 -35.33 -10.55
N TYR A 65 23.69 -35.20 -11.88
CA TYR A 65 24.82 -34.51 -12.49
C TYR A 65 24.85 -33.03 -12.13
N SER A 66 23.70 -32.33 -12.11
CA SER A 66 23.67 -30.92 -11.71
C SER A 66 24.10 -30.69 -10.26
N ASN A 67 23.72 -31.60 -9.35
CA ASN A 67 24.12 -31.53 -7.95
C ASN A 67 25.62 -31.87 -7.78
N ARG A 68 26.11 -32.89 -8.47
CA ARG A 68 27.54 -33.25 -8.45
C ARG A 68 28.42 -32.18 -9.09
N SER A 69 27.95 -31.54 -10.16
CA SER A 69 28.61 -30.37 -10.77
C SER A 69 28.81 -29.23 -9.76
N ALA A 70 27.80 -28.95 -8.94
CA ALA A 70 27.89 -27.96 -7.87
C ALA A 70 28.93 -28.34 -6.80
N ALA A 71 28.94 -29.62 -6.41
CA ALA A 71 29.89 -30.16 -5.44
C ALA A 71 31.33 -30.11 -5.96
N TYR A 72 31.57 -30.47 -7.22
CA TYR A 72 32.87 -30.34 -7.85
C TYR A 72 33.34 -28.88 -7.93
N LEU A 73 32.45 -27.96 -8.29
CA LEU A 73 32.81 -26.54 -8.39
C LEU A 73 33.18 -25.96 -7.01
N SER A 74 32.43 -26.35 -5.97
CA SER A 74 32.71 -25.94 -4.57
C SER A 74 34.01 -26.56 -4.03
N ALA A 75 34.36 -27.76 -4.49
CA ALA A 75 35.65 -28.39 -4.23
C ALA A 75 36.80 -27.83 -5.11
N GLY A 76 36.56 -26.80 -5.93
CA GLY A 76 37.55 -26.18 -6.81
C GLY A 76 37.88 -26.98 -8.08
N ASN A 77 37.15 -28.06 -8.37
CA ASN A 77 37.35 -28.91 -9.55
C ASN A 77 36.46 -28.49 -10.72
N ALA A 78 36.80 -27.37 -11.36
CA ALA A 78 35.99 -26.82 -12.45
C ALA A 78 35.90 -27.73 -13.68
N ALA A 79 36.93 -28.53 -13.98
CA ALA A 79 36.92 -29.45 -15.12
C ALA A 79 35.84 -30.53 -15.00
N GLN A 80 35.74 -31.17 -13.83
CA GLN A 80 34.68 -32.15 -13.56
C GLN A 80 33.31 -31.49 -13.45
N ALA A 81 33.23 -30.28 -12.88
CA ALA A 81 31.99 -29.51 -12.84
C ALA A 81 31.43 -29.21 -14.24
N MET A 82 32.31 -28.83 -15.19
CA MET A 82 31.93 -28.62 -16.60
C MET A 82 31.49 -29.91 -17.28
N ALA A 83 32.17 -31.03 -17.02
CA ALA A 83 31.79 -32.32 -17.58
C ALA A 83 30.37 -32.73 -17.15
N ASP A 84 30.07 -32.62 -15.85
CA ASP A 84 28.73 -32.93 -15.32
C ASP A 84 27.66 -31.94 -15.80
N ALA A 85 28.00 -30.65 -15.92
CA ALA A 85 27.08 -29.65 -16.46
C ALA A 85 26.74 -29.94 -17.94
N ASN A 86 27.72 -30.35 -18.74
CA ASN A 86 27.48 -30.76 -20.13
C ASN A 86 26.64 -32.05 -20.19
N LYS A 87 26.92 -33.04 -19.32
CA LYS A 87 26.10 -34.27 -19.28
C LYS A 87 24.66 -33.99 -18.86
N CYS A 88 24.44 -33.04 -17.94
CA CYS A 88 23.12 -32.56 -17.59
C CYS A 88 22.37 -31.97 -18.80
N ILE A 89 23.04 -31.15 -19.62
CA ILE A 89 22.46 -30.55 -20.84
C ILE A 89 22.22 -31.62 -21.93
N GLU A 90 23.09 -32.63 -22.02
CA GLU A 90 22.94 -33.76 -22.94
C GLU A 90 21.68 -34.58 -22.63
N ILE A 91 21.40 -34.81 -21.35
CA ILE A 91 20.22 -35.56 -20.89
C ILE A 91 18.94 -34.72 -21.04
N ASP A 92 18.96 -33.46 -20.60
CA ASP A 92 17.82 -32.54 -20.75
C ASP A 92 18.27 -31.14 -21.17
N ALA A 93 18.22 -30.89 -22.47
CA ALA A 93 18.60 -29.62 -23.08
C ALA A 93 17.60 -28.48 -22.82
N LYS A 94 16.39 -28.77 -22.32
CA LYS A 94 15.37 -27.75 -21.99
C LYS A 94 15.47 -27.28 -20.54
N TRP A 95 16.23 -27.98 -19.69
CA TRP A 95 16.36 -27.62 -18.29
C TRP A 95 17.42 -26.54 -18.07
N GLY A 96 16.99 -25.31 -17.77
CA GLY A 96 17.86 -24.14 -17.61
C GLY A 96 18.99 -24.31 -16.58
N LYS A 97 18.81 -25.16 -15.57
CA LYS A 97 19.81 -25.39 -14.51
C LYS A 97 21.11 -26.01 -15.02
N GLY A 98 21.07 -26.82 -16.08
CA GLY A 98 22.29 -27.35 -16.71
C GLY A 98 23.20 -26.24 -17.25
N TYR A 99 22.60 -25.28 -17.96
CA TYR A 99 23.30 -24.08 -18.46
C TYR A 99 23.80 -23.19 -17.32
N ALA A 100 23.05 -23.08 -16.22
CA ALA A 100 23.48 -22.31 -15.06
C ALA A 100 24.74 -22.90 -14.42
N ARG A 101 24.84 -24.24 -14.32
CA ARG A 101 26.04 -24.94 -13.83
C ARG A 101 27.23 -24.73 -14.77
N LEU A 102 27.00 -24.83 -16.09
CA LEU A 102 28.05 -24.63 -17.08
C LEU A 102 28.59 -23.18 -17.06
N GLY A 103 27.69 -22.20 -16.97
CA GLY A 103 28.05 -20.78 -16.83
C GLY A 103 28.87 -20.51 -15.58
N ALA A 104 28.48 -21.10 -14.44
CA ALA A 104 29.21 -20.94 -13.18
C ALA A 104 30.62 -21.55 -13.25
N ALA A 105 30.77 -22.70 -13.91
CA ALA A 105 32.06 -23.35 -14.09
C ALA A 105 32.99 -22.56 -15.03
N TYR A 106 32.47 -21.97 -16.11
CA TYR A 106 33.24 -21.05 -16.96
C TYR A 106 33.63 -19.76 -16.24
N TYR A 107 32.72 -19.21 -15.42
CA TYR A 107 32.99 -18.02 -14.62
C TYR A 107 34.12 -18.28 -13.61
N PHE A 108 34.10 -19.45 -12.95
CA PHE A 108 35.11 -19.85 -11.97
C PHE A 108 36.53 -19.88 -12.57
N ILE A 109 36.69 -20.35 -13.80
CA ILE A 109 37.99 -20.35 -14.51
C ILE A 109 38.28 -19.04 -15.23
N LYS A 110 37.54 -17.96 -14.92
CA LYS A 110 37.65 -16.62 -15.53
C LYS A 110 37.45 -16.58 -17.04
N SER A 111 36.79 -17.59 -17.60
CA SER A 111 36.44 -17.63 -19.02
C SER A 111 35.10 -16.91 -19.25
N TYR A 112 35.05 -15.62 -18.93
CA TYR A 112 33.79 -14.85 -18.83
C TYR A 112 32.99 -14.81 -20.14
N GLN A 113 33.65 -14.76 -21.30
CA GLN A 113 32.98 -14.83 -22.60
C GLN A 113 32.17 -16.13 -22.75
N LYS A 114 32.75 -17.27 -22.35
CA LYS A 114 32.06 -18.58 -22.40
C LYS A 114 30.97 -18.67 -21.34
N ALA A 115 31.15 -18.01 -20.19
CA ALA A 115 30.11 -17.92 -19.16
C ALA A 115 28.88 -17.14 -19.68
N VAL A 116 29.09 -15.98 -20.31
CA VAL A 116 28.03 -15.19 -20.96
C VAL A 116 27.29 -16.04 -22.00
N GLN A 117 28.00 -16.77 -22.85
CA GLN A 117 27.40 -17.66 -23.85
C GLN A 117 26.54 -18.77 -23.21
N ALA A 118 27.03 -19.40 -22.15
CA ALA A 118 26.30 -20.46 -21.45
C ALA A 118 25.01 -19.93 -20.80
N TYR A 119 25.08 -18.81 -20.09
CA TYR A 119 23.90 -18.19 -19.46
C TYR A 119 22.88 -17.70 -20.49
N THR A 120 23.35 -17.07 -21.58
CA THR A 120 22.48 -16.62 -22.68
C THR A 120 21.73 -17.79 -23.31
N LYS A 121 22.43 -18.90 -23.59
CA LYS A 121 21.77 -20.14 -24.07
C LYS A 121 20.75 -20.67 -23.08
N GLY A 122 21.06 -20.68 -21.78
CA GLY A 122 20.11 -21.07 -20.74
C GLY A 122 18.83 -20.24 -20.77
N LEU A 123 18.93 -18.91 -20.92
CA LEU A 123 17.76 -18.03 -20.99
C LEU A 123 16.94 -18.22 -22.27
N THR A 124 17.49 -18.82 -23.34
CA THR A 124 16.68 -19.17 -24.52
C THR A 124 15.71 -20.31 -24.25
N VAL A 125 16.08 -21.25 -23.36
CA VAL A 125 15.26 -22.42 -23.00
C VAL A 125 14.43 -22.19 -21.73
N ASP A 126 14.86 -21.27 -20.86
CA ASP A 126 14.21 -20.95 -19.59
C ASP A 126 14.25 -19.43 -19.31
N LYS A 127 13.37 -18.70 -20.00
CA LYS A 127 13.36 -17.22 -20.10
C LYS A 127 13.11 -16.49 -18.77
N GLY A 128 12.46 -17.15 -17.80
CA GLY A 128 12.11 -16.56 -16.50
C GLY A 128 13.10 -16.89 -15.38
N ASN A 129 14.21 -17.56 -15.69
CA ASN A 129 15.11 -18.09 -14.68
C ASN A 129 16.01 -17.00 -14.07
N LYS A 130 15.68 -16.56 -12.85
CA LYS A 130 16.43 -15.54 -12.09
C LYS A 130 17.91 -15.90 -11.89
N GLN A 131 18.24 -17.19 -11.73
CA GLN A 131 19.63 -17.63 -11.54
C GLN A 131 20.47 -17.43 -12.82
N LEU A 132 19.89 -17.76 -13.98
CA LEU A 132 20.54 -17.53 -15.27
C LEU A 132 20.71 -16.04 -15.55
N GLN A 133 19.70 -15.22 -15.22
CA GLN A 133 19.76 -13.76 -15.38
C GLN A 133 20.84 -13.12 -14.49
N ALA A 134 20.89 -13.47 -13.21
CA ALA A 134 21.91 -12.98 -12.29
C ALA A 134 23.33 -13.40 -12.72
N GLY A 135 23.50 -14.67 -13.13
CA GLY A 135 24.77 -15.17 -13.65
C GLY A 135 25.21 -14.47 -14.93
N LEU A 136 24.28 -14.17 -15.84
CA LEU A 136 24.55 -13.41 -17.06
C LEU A 136 25.06 -12.01 -16.74
N THR A 137 24.35 -11.25 -15.89
CA THR A 137 24.75 -9.89 -15.49
C THR A 137 26.16 -9.89 -14.89
N GLN A 138 26.44 -10.84 -13.99
CA GLN A 138 27.76 -10.95 -13.36
C GLN A 138 28.86 -11.30 -14.37
N ALA A 139 28.58 -12.20 -15.31
CA ALA A 139 29.53 -12.59 -16.35
C ALA A 139 29.77 -11.47 -17.38
N GLN A 140 28.74 -10.69 -17.74
CA GLN A 140 28.85 -9.55 -18.64
C GLN A 140 29.68 -8.43 -18.04
N ALA A 141 29.43 -8.08 -16.77
CA ALA A 141 30.24 -7.09 -16.06
C ALA A 141 31.72 -7.51 -16.00
N ALA A 142 31.99 -8.79 -15.65
CA ALA A 142 33.35 -9.31 -15.62
C ALA A 142 34.02 -9.38 -17.00
N TYR A 143 33.24 -9.64 -18.06
CA TYR A 143 33.73 -9.67 -19.43
C TYR A 143 34.05 -8.26 -19.96
N GLN A 144 33.19 -7.28 -19.68
CA GLN A 144 33.40 -5.88 -20.06
C GLN A 144 34.67 -5.32 -19.43
N VAL A 145 34.92 -5.61 -18.15
CA VAL A 145 36.17 -5.23 -17.47
C VAL A 145 37.38 -5.83 -18.19
N LEU A 146 37.30 -7.08 -18.65
CA LEU A 146 38.38 -7.76 -19.36
C LEU A 146 38.61 -7.22 -20.78
N GLU A 147 37.55 -6.80 -21.47
CA GLU A 147 37.65 -6.09 -22.77
C GLU A 147 38.26 -4.70 -22.60
N GLU A 148 37.90 -3.98 -21.53
CA GLU A 148 38.51 -2.69 -21.18
C GLU A 148 40.00 -2.83 -20.82
N GLU A 149 40.39 -3.91 -20.14
CA GLU A 149 41.82 -4.25 -19.92
C GLU A 149 42.57 -4.57 -21.23
N ALA A 150 41.91 -5.21 -22.20
CA ALA A 150 42.49 -5.63 -23.48
C ALA A 150 42.52 -4.54 -24.57
N SER A 151 41.63 -3.54 -24.47
CA SER A 151 41.43 -2.48 -25.48
C SER A 151 42.47 -1.36 -25.48
N GLY A 152 43.41 -1.34 -24.54
CA GLY A 152 44.69 -0.67 -24.72
C GLY A 152 44.63 0.82 -25.11
N VAL A 153 43.68 1.60 -24.59
CA VAL A 153 43.79 3.06 -24.65
C VAL A 153 44.93 3.47 -23.72
N GLU A 154 45.93 4.18 -24.23
CA GLU A 154 47.11 4.62 -23.46
C GLU A 154 46.67 5.37 -22.19
N MET A 155 47.02 4.79 -21.04
CA MET A 155 46.81 5.34 -19.71
C MET A 155 48.10 5.09 -18.94
N ASP A 156 48.65 6.10 -18.26
CA ASP A 156 49.91 5.95 -17.53
C ASP A 156 49.81 4.89 -16.41
N ASP A 157 50.95 4.28 -16.08
CA ASP A 157 51.01 3.16 -15.14
C ASP A 157 50.49 3.51 -13.73
N ALA A 158 50.57 4.77 -13.31
CA ALA A 158 50.10 5.20 -12.00
C ALA A 158 48.57 5.28 -11.97
N THR A 159 47.95 5.82 -13.01
CA THR A 159 46.49 5.87 -13.19
C THR A 159 45.91 4.47 -13.35
N ARG A 160 46.62 3.58 -14.05
CA ARG A 160 46.25 2.15 -14.19
C ARG A 160 46.34 1.42 -12.85
N LYS A 161 47.37 1.70 -12.04
CA LYS A 161 47.55 1.12 -10.71
C LYS A 161 46.50 1.64 -9.72
N MET A 162 46.15 2.92 -9.75
CA MET A 162 45.08 3.50 -8.93
C MET A 162 43.71 2.89 -9.27
N LYS A 163 43.33 2.83 -10.55
CA LYS A 163 42.05 2.21 -10.92
C LYS A 163 42.00 0.71 -10.60
N ARG A 164 43.12 -0.01 -10.74
CA ARG A 164 43.23 -1.40 -10.24
C ARG A 164 43.00 -1.47 -8.73
N MET A 165 43.66 -0.61 -7.96
CA MET A 165 43.49 -0.56 -6.51
C MET A 165 42.04 -0.20 -6.11
N GLU A 166 41.40 0.78 -6.75
CA GLU A 166 40.01 1.16 -6.44
C GLU A 166 39.01 0.04 -6.75
N ILE A 167 39.21 -0.68 -7.86
CA ILE A 167 38.35 -1.81 -8.25
C ILE A 167 38.61 -3.01 -7.35
N GLU A 168 39.88 -3.28 -7.03
CA GLU A 168 40.28 -4.37 -6.15
C GLU A 168 39.82 -4.11 -4.71
N ASP A 169 39.83 -2.85 -4.26
CA ASP A 169 39.25 -2.41 -2.99
C ASP A 169 37.72 -2.55 -2.98
N LYS A 170 37.02 -2.17 -4.07
CA LYS A 170 35.57 -2.41 -4.21
C LYS A 170 35.22 -3.90 -4.21
N ILE A 171 35.99 -4.73 -4.91
CA ILE A 171 35.79 -6.19 -4.95
C ILE A 171 36.10 -6.81 -3.59
N ASN A 172 37.18 -6.40 -2.93
CA ASN A 172 37.56 -6.88 -1.61
C ASN A 172 36.56 -6.42 -0.55
N LYS A 173 36.04 -5.20 -0.63
CA LYS A 173 34.96 -4.68 0.22
C LYS A 173 33.68 -5.47 0.01
N ALA A 174 33.23 -5.68 -1.23
CA ALA A 174 32.05 -6.49 -1.53
C ALA A 174 32.22 -7.97 -1.12
N ARG A 175 33.45 -8.51 -1.20
CA ARG A 175 33.79 -9.87 -0.76
C ARG A 175 33.81 -9.97 0.76
N ALA A 176 34.38 -8.99 1.45
CA ALA A 176 34.40 -8.89 2.90
C ALA A 176 32.98 -8.70 3.46
N GLU A 177 32.15 -7.86 2.84
CA GLU A 177 30.74 -7.68 3.18
C GLU A 177 29.93 -8.96 2.94
N ARG A 178 30.20 -9.71 1.86
CA ARG A 178 29.60 -11.02 1.64
C ARG A 178 30.04 -12.06 2.65
N GLU A 179 31.33 -12.12 2.98
CA GLU A 179 31.86 -13.00 4.03
C GLU A 179 31.30 -12.64 5.40
N GLU A 180 31.13 -11.36 5.70
CA GLU A 180 30.58 -10.89 6.96
C GLU A 180 29.07 -11.15 7.04
N ARG A 181 28.32 -10.96 5.94
CA ARG A 181 26.91 -11.38 5.84
C ARG A 181 26.75 -12.89 6.00
N ALA A 182 27.62 -13.69 5.38
CA ALA A 182 27.63 -15.14 5.55
C ALA A 182 27.94 -15.54 7.00
N LYS A 183 28.95 -14.92 7.62
CA LYS A 183 29.29 -15.13 9.05
C LYS A 183 28.18 -14.64 10.00
N ARG A 184 27.47 -13.55 9.66
CA ARG A 184 26.30 -13.06 10.42
C ARG A 184 25.13 -14.03 10.31
N ALA A 185 24.85 -14.54 9.12
CA ALA A 185 23.84 -15.58 8.89
C ALA A 185 24.18 -16.89 9.64
N GLU A 186 25.45 -17.32 9.64
CA GLU A 186 25.93 -18.47 10.44
C GLU A 186 25.78 -18.24 11.96
N ARG A 187 25.88 -16.99 12.42
CA ARG A 187 25.65 -16.59 13.81
C ARG A 187 24.17 -16.34 14.14
N GLY A 188 23.25 -16.57 13.19
CA GLY A 188 21.81 -16.37 13.37
C GLY A 188 21.34 -14.91 13.35
N PHE A 189 22.18 -13.97 12.89
CA PHE A 189 21.76 -12.60 12.64
C PHE A 189 21.03 -12.52 11.30
N SER A 190 19.70 -12.38 11.33
CA SER A 190 18.90 -12.02 10.14
C SER A 190 19.06 -10.53 9.84
N GLU A 191 19.00 -10.14 8.58
CA GLU A 191 18.94 -8.71 8.24
C GLU A 191 17.73 -8.04 8.89
N VAL A 192 17.93 -6.79 9.31
CA VAL A 192 16.90 -5.96 9.94
C VAL A 192 16.42 -4.94 8.92
N ILE A 193 15.14 -4.96 8.61
CA ILE A 193 14.52 -3.97 7.71
C ILE A 193 13.89 -2.83 8.52
N GLY A 194 13.86 -1.63 7.95
CA GLY A 194 13.09 -0.51 8.47
C GLY A 194 11.76 -0.45 7.75
N ILE A 195 10.64 -0.46 8.47
CA ILE A 195 9.30 -0.34 7.90
C ILE A 195 8.67 0.93 8.44
N ASP A 196 8.31 1.82 7.52
CA ASP A 196 7.35 2.87 7.82
C ASP A 196 5.94 2.33 7.61
N LEU A 197 5.22 2.06 8.70
CA LEU A 197 3.84 1.59 8.65
C LEU A 197 2.93 2.81 8.72
N GLY A 198 2.70 3.52 7.62
CA GLY A 198 1.85 4.72 7.62
C GLY A 198 0.36 4.43 7.54
N THR A 199 -0.47 5.43 7.87
CA THR A 199 -1.94 5.31 7.82
C THR A 199 -2.43 5.02 6.40
N THR A 200 -1.98 5.80 5.41
CA THR A 200 -2.44 5.68 4.01
C THR A 200 -1.47 4.87 3.15
N TYR A 201 -0.16 5.03 3.37
CA TYR A 201 0.89 4.34 2.64
C TYR A 201 1.95 3.83 3.61
N SER A 202 2.51 2.68 3.31
CA SER A 202 3.67 2.10 3.99
C SER A 202 4.88 2.05 3.06
N CYS A 203 6.08 2.12 3.62
CA CYS A 203 7.31 1.92 2.87
C CYS A 203 8.28 1.00 3.62
N VAL A 204 9.19 0.37 2.89
CA VAL A 204 10.21 -0.51 3.46
C VAL A 204 11.59 -0.15 2.91
N GLY A 205 12.55 -0.04 3.82
CA GLY A 205 13.92 0.29 3.52
C GLY A 205 14.90 -0.68 4.18
N VAL A 206 16.10 -0.77 3.61
CA VAL A 206 17.21 -1.55 4.16
C VAL A 206 18.48 -0.71 4.15
N TRP A 207 19.31 -0.86 5.17
CA TRP A 207 20.66 -0.31 5.17
C TRP A 207 21.59 -1.28 4.45
N LYS A 208 22.09 -0.90 3.29
CA LYS A 208 22.90 -1.76 2.43
C LYS A 208 24.03 -0.97 1.80
N ASP A 209 25.22 -1.56 1.83
CA ASP A 209 26.44 -1.04 1.18
C ASP A 209 26.79 0.41 1.62
N GLY A 210 26.46 0.75 2.86
CA GLY A 210 26.73 2.06 3.47
C GLY A 210 25.67 3.14 3.23
N GLN A 211 24.54 2.80 2.61
CA GLN A 211 23.45 3.72 2.30
C GLN A 211 22.07 3.12 2.62
N VAL A 212 21.05 3.98 2.71
CA VAL A 212 19.66 3.54 2.79
C VAL A 212 19.14 3.27 1.39
N GLU A 213 18.55 2.10 1.17
CA GLU A 213 17.83 1.77 -0.05
C GLU A 213 16.34 1.59 0.26
N ILE A 214 15.48 2.42 -0.35
CA ILE A 214 14.03 2.25 -0.31
C ILE A 214 13.63 1.26 -1.39
N ILE A 215 13.00 0.17 -0.97
CA ILE A 215 12.71 -0.98 -1.82
C ILE A 215 11.40 -0.74 -2.56
N ALA A 216 11.42 -0.88 -3.89
CA ALA A 216 10.20 -0.85 -4.68
C ALA A 216 9.40 -2.16 -4.54
N ASN A 217 8.08 -2.05 -4.47
CA ASN A 217 7.17 -3.19 -4.48
C ASN A 217 7.09 -3.85 -5.87
N SER A 218 6.29 -4.91 -5.99
CA SER A 218 6.09 -5.67 -7.24
C SER A 218 5.59 -4.83 -8.42
N GLU A 219 4.90 -3.72 -8.11
CA GLU A 219 4.32 -2.76 -9.04
C GLU A 219 5.33 -1.65 -9.43
N GLY A 220 6.51 -1.64 -8.83
CA GLY A 220 7.56 -0.65 -9.06
C GLY A 220 7.45 0.61 -8.21
N ASN A 221 6.49 0.67 -7.29
CA ASN A 221 6.27 1.81 -6.40
C ASN A 221 7.13 1.69 -5.13
N ARG A 222 7.71 2.81 -4.67
CA ARG A 222 8.49 2.86 -3.42
C ARG A 222 7.63 2.98 -2.15
N THR A 223 6.35 3.19 -2.32
CA THR A 223 5.33 3.22 -1.27
C THR A 223 4.21 2.29 -1.68
N THR A 224 3.67 1.54 -0.73
CA THR A 224 2.54 0.64 -0.95
C THR A 224 1.35 1.14 -0.14
N PRO A 225 0.15 1.28 -0.72
CA PRO A 225 -1.04 1.63 0.04
C PRO A 225 -1.23 0.71 1.26
N SER A 226 -1.54 1.26 2.42
CA SER A 226 -1.90 0.51 3.64
C SER A 226 -3.33 -0.03 3.56
N TRP A 227 -3.63 -0.72 2.46
CA TRP A 227 -4.96 -1.18 2.07
C TRP A 227 -4.96 -2.71 2.00
N VAL A 228 -5.98 -3.35 2.55
CA VAL A 228 -6.15 -4.81 2.56
C VAL A 228 -7.58 -5.11 2.15
N ALA A 229 -7.75 -5.86 1.06
CA ALA A 229 -9.07 -6.20 0.56
C ALA A 229 -9.29 -7.71 0.48
N PHE A 230 -10.52 -8.12 0.76
CA PHE A 230 -10.93 -9.51 0.82
C PHE A 230 -11.93 -9.78 -0.31
N ASN A 231 -11.71 -10.85 -1.06
CA ASN A 231 -12.64 -11.33 -2.07
C ASN A 231 -12.94 -12.83 -1.88
N GLU A 232 -13.73 -13.44 -2.77
CA GLU A 232 -14.12 -14.86 -2.63
C GLU A 232 -12.96 -15.85 -2.76
N ALA A 233 -11.83 -15.45 -3.36
CA ALA A 233 -10.70 -16.32 -3.67
C ALA A 233 -9.46 -16.03 -2.79
N GLU A 234 -9.12 -14.76 -2.65
CA GLU A 234 -7.82 -14.29 -2.16
C GLU A 234 -7.92 -12.97 -1.37
N ARG A 235 -6.80 -12.65 -0.71
CA ARG A 235 -6.59 -11.37 -0.03
C ARG A 235 -5.67 -10.53 -0.89
N LEU A 236 -6.12 -9.33 -1.23
CA LEU A 236 -5.34 -8.34 -1.94
C LEU A 236 -4.76 -7.35 -0.93
N ILE A 237 -3.53 -6.90 -1.15
CA ILE A 237 -2.84 -5.95 -0.27
C ILE A 237 -2.16 -4.92 -1.16
N GLY A 238 -2.16 -3.65 -0.75
CA GLY A 238 -1.49 -2.58 -1.46
C GLY A 238 -2.27 -2.06 -2.66
N ASP A 239 -1.56 -1.83 -3.76
CA ASP A 239 -2.10 -1.25 -4.99
C ASP A 239 -3.32 -2.02 -5.51
N ALA A 240 -3.27 -3.35 -5.49
CA ALA A 240 -4.37 -4.21 -5.91
C ALA A 240 -5.63 -4.04 -5.04
N ALA A 241 -5.48 -3.85 -3.73
CA ALA A 241 -6.60 -3.60 -2.83
C ALA A 241 -7.22 -2.23 -3.09
N LYS A 242 -6.37 -1.20 -3.26
CA LYS A 242 -6.82 0.18 -3.53
C LYS A 242 -7.56 0.30 -4.87
N LEU A 243 -7.08 -0.36 -5.92
CA LEU A 243 -7.69 -0.30 -7.25
C LEU A 243 -9.15 -0.80 -7.30
N GLN A 244 -9.49 -1.80 -6.49
CA GLN A 244 -10.85 -2.38 -6.47
C GLN A 244 -11.78 -1.76 -5.43
N ALA A 245 -11.31 -0.78 -4.65
CA ALA A 245 -12.02 -0.26 -3.49
C ALA A 245 -13.44 0.22 -3.81
N ALA A 246 -13.61 0.93 -4.94
CA ALA A 246 -14.92 1.44 -5.35
C ALA A 246 -15.95 0.31 -5.64
N SER A 247 -15.48 -0.85 -6.11
CA SER A 247 -16.34 -2.01 -6.42
C SER A 247 -16.50 -3.00 -5.26
N ASN A 248 -15.68 -2.88 -4.21
CA ASN A 248 -15.64 -3.82 -3.08
C ASN A 248 -15.35 -3.08 -1.76
N ALA A 249 -16.06 -1.97 -1.54
CA ALA A 249 -15.76 -1.03 -0.47
C ALA A 249 -15.86 -1.67 0.92
N THR A 250 -16.90 -2.48 1.16
CA THR A 250 -17.18 -3.09 2.47
C THR A 250 -16.20 -4.19 2.87
N ASN A 251 -15.43 -4.74 1.92
CA ASN A 251 -14.37 -5.71 2.18
C ASN A 251 -12.98 -5.16 1.88
N THR A 252 -12.84 -3.84 1.67
CA THR A 252 -11.56 -3.18 1.44
C THR A 252 -11.24 -2.30 2.64
N VAL A 253 -10.34 -2.79 3.48
CA VAL A 253 -9.92 -2.15 4.72
C VAL A 253 -8.75 -1.21 4.45
N PHE A 254 -8.83 0.00 4.96
CA PHE A 254 -7.78 1.01 4.98
C PHE A 254 -7.80 1.70 6.35
N ASP A 255 -6.84 2.59 6.62
CA ASP A 255 -6.82 3.41 7.85
C ASP A 255 -6.87 2.64 9.18
N ALA A 256 -6.55 1.34 9.17
CA ALA A 256 -6.51 0.49 10.36
C ALA A 256 -5.58 1.05 11.46
N LYS A 257 -4.58 1.86 11.06
CA LYS A 257 -3.67 2.56 11.98
C LYS A 257 -4.34 3.64 12.82
N ARG A 258 -5.46 4.23 12.39
CA ARG A 258 -6.21 5.21 13.21
C ARG A 258 -6.83 4.56 14.45
N ILE A 259 -7.18 3.28 14.34
CA ILE A 259 -7.90 2.51 15.37
C ILE A 259 -7.05 1.45 16.10
N ILE A 260 -5.82 1.20 15.67
CA ILE A 260 -4.93 0.23 16.31
C ILE A 260 -4.65 0.59 17.78
N GLY A 261 -4.75 -0.39 18.68
CA GLY A 261 -4.51 -0.21 20.12
C GLY A 261 -5.47 0.74 20.84
N ARG A 262 -6.61 1.07 20.22
CA ARG A 262 -7.71 1.80 20.87
C ARG A 262 -8.80 0.82 21.30
N ALA A 263 -9.64 1.28 22.22
CA ALA A 263 -10.85 0.55 22.59
C ALA A 263 -11.97 0.82 21.57
N PHE A 264 -12.89 -0.12 21.39
CA PHE A 264 -14.06 0.03 20.53
C PHE A 264 -14.98 1.14 21.04
N SER A 265 -14.99 1.39 22.35
CA SER A 265 -15.69 2.51 22.99
C SER A 265 -15.02 3.88 22.86
N ASP A 266 -13.78 3.96 22.35
CA ASP A 266 -13.07 5.24 22.17
C ASP A 266 -13.87 6.14 21.20
N PRO A 267 -14.23 7.38 21.59
CA PRO A 267 -14.97 8.31 20.72
C PRO A 267 -14.31 8.53 19.35
N ILE A 268 -12.98 8.46 19.28
CA ILE A 268 -12.25 8.56 18.01
C ILE A 268 -12.54 7.35 17.13
N VAL A 269 -12.52 6.14 17.71
CA VAL A 269 -12.85 4.90 16.97
C VAL A 269 -14.30 4.94 16.49
N LYS A 270 -15.23 5.47 17.31
CA LYS A 270 -16.63 5.65 16.90
C LYS A 270 -16.74 6.57 15.71
N LYS A 271 -16.13 7.76 15.81
CA LYS A 271 -16.10 8.76 14.74
C LYS A 271 -15.47 8.23 13.44
N ASP A 272 -14.43 7.40 13.54
CA ASP A 272 -13.77 6.80 12.38
C ASP A 272 -14.56 5.67 11.74
N ALA A 273 -15.17 4.80 12.55
CA ALA A 273 -15.87 3.55 12.17
C ALA A 273 -17.12 3.72 11.29
N ALA A 274 -17.21 4.87 10.65
CA ALA A 274 -18.36 5.69 10.54
C ALA A 274 -18.29 6.45 9.20
N HIS A 275 -17.08 6.90 8.93
CA HIS A 275 -16.60 7.25 7.60
C HIS A 275 -16.03 6.00 6.89
N PHE A 276 -15.75 4.90 7.61
CA PHE A 276 -15.28 3.66 7.01
C PHE A 276 -16.41 2.86 6.32
N PRO A 277 -16.19 2.41 5.07
CA PRO A 277 -17.17 1.57 4.36
C PRO A 277 -17.18 0.11 4.85
N PHE A 278 -16.17 -0.30 5.61
CA PHE A 278 -16.07 -1.62 6.23
C PHE A 278 -16.48 -1.57 7.70
N LYS A 279 -17.06 -2.67 8.18
CA LYS A 279 -17.71 -2.67 9.50
C LYS A 279 -16.68 -2.85 10.63
N ILE A 280 -16.76 -2.02 11.66
CA ILE A 280 -16.11 -2.26 12.96
C ILE A 280 -17.14 -2.82 13.94
N VAL A 281 -16.80 -3.91 14.63
CA VAL A 281 -17.63 -4.57 15.65
C VAL A 281 -16.88 -4.69 16.95
N GLU A 282 -17.61 -4.74 18.06
CA GLU A 282 -17.03 -5.01 19.37
C GLU A 282 -16.53 -6.46 19.46
N GLY A 283 -15.28 -6.61 19.90
CA GLY A 283 -14.67 -7.87 20.27
C GLY A 283 -14.58 -8.05 21.78
N ASP A 284 -13.84 -9.08 22.19
CA ASP A 284 -13.58 -9.33 23.60
C ASP A 284 -12.80 -8.15 24.22
N GLU A 285 -13.12 -7.82 25.47
CA GLU A 285 -12.46 -6.75 26.25
C GLU A 285 -12.49 -5.37 25.55
N ASP A 286 -13.62 -5.03 24.89
CA ASP A 286 -13.82 -3.73 24.23
C ASP A 286 -12.77 -3.47 23.13
N LYS A 287 -12.32 -4.52 22.44
CA LYS A 287 -11.41 -4.39 21.28
C LYS A 287 -12.20 -4.11 20.01
N PRO A 288 -11.81 -3.14 19.16
CA PRO A 288 -12.42 -2.97 17.85
C PRO A 288 -11.99 -4.13 16.94
N LEU A 289 -12.95 -4.77 16.27
CA LEU A 289 -12.70 -5.81 15.28
C LEU A 289 -13.26 -5.38 13.93
N ILE A 290 -12.47 -5.50 12.88
CA ILE A 290 -12.84 -5.22 11.50
C ILE A 290 -13.51 -6.48 10.94
N GLN A 291 -14.81 -6.37 10.61
CA GLN A 291 -15.59 -7.46 10.04
C GLN A 291 -15.67 -7.32 8.50
N VAL A 292 -15.29 -8.38 7.80
CA VAL A 292 -15.31 -8.49 6.33
C VAL A 292 -15.88 -9.84 5.91
N SER A 293 -16.45 -9.91 4.71
CA SER A 293 -16.82 -11.18 4.08
C SER A 293 -15.62 -11.74 3.30
N PHE A 294 -15.16 -12.93 3.67
CA PHE A 294 -14.04 -13.60 3.00
C PHE A 294 -14.38 -15.06 2.75
N LYS A 295 -14.36 -15.47 1.48
CA LYS A 295 -14.74 -16.83 1.02
C LYS A 295 -16.17 -17.24 1.42
N GLY A 296 -17.10 -16.29 1.39
CA GLY A 296 -18.51 -16.53 1.74
C GLY A 296 -18.78 -16.63 3.25
N GLU A 297 -17.78 -16.36 4.09
CA GLU A 297 -17.90 -16.34 5.55
C GLU A 297 -17.60 -14.95 6.11
N ASP A 298 -18.34 -14.54 7.13
CA ASP A 298 -18.01 -13.35 7.92
C ASP A 298 -16.77 -13.64 8.77
N LYS A 299 -15.70 -12.89 8.52
CA LYS A 299 -14.46 -12.94 9.30
C LYS A 299 -14.25 -11.65 10.05
N ARG A 300 -13.67 -11.77 11.23
CA ARG A 300 -13.32 -10.64 12.09
C ARG A 300 -11.81 -10.63 12.28
N PHE A 301 -11.23 -9.45 12.11
CA PHE A 301 -9.81 -9.21 12.26
C PHE A 301 -9.59 -8.07 13.24
N THR A 302 -8.63 -8.20 14.11
CA THR A 302 -8.09 -7.08 14.88
C THR A 302 -7.38 -6.08 13.95
N PRO A 303 -7.29 -4.79 14.32
CA PRO A 303 -6.45 -3.82 13.60
C PRO A 303 -4.99 -4.27 13.48
N GLU A 304 -4.51 -5.01 14.47
CA GLU A 304 -3.19 -5.65 14.50
C GLU A 304 -3.07 -6.70 13.41
N GLU A 305 -4.08 -7.56 13.21
CA GLU A 305 -4.10 -8.54 12.13
C GLU A 305 -4.13 -7.87 10.76
N ILE A 306 -4.93 -6.81 10.55
CA ILE A 306 -4.94 -6.08 9.28
C ILE A 306 -3.58 -5.40 9.02
N SER A 307 -3.04 -4.72 10.02
CA SER A 307 -1.72 -4.10 9.94
C SER A 307 -0.63 -5.14 9.70
N SER A 308 -0.76 -6.34 10.27
CA SER A 308 0.17 -7.46 10.02
C SER A 308 0.16 -7.92 8.57
N MET A 309 -0.96 -7.81 7.85
CA MET A 309 -1.02 -8.15 6.43
C MET A 309 -0.22 -7.12 5.60
N VAL A 310 -0.34 -5.83 5.94
CA VAL A 310 0.49 -4.78 5.33
C VAL A 310 1.98 -5.00 5.65
N LEU A 311 2.32 -5.29 6.91
CA LEU A 311 3.69 -5.61 7.32
C LEU A 311 4.22 -6.88 6.64
N THR A 312 3.37 -7.89 6.41
CA THR A 312 3.71 -9.09 5.65
C THR A 312 4.05 -8.73 4.22
N ARG A 313 3.27 -7.85 3.56
CA ARG A 313 3.61 -7.36 2.21
C ARG A 313 4.94 -6.58 2.20
N MET A 314 5.24 -5.80 3.24
CA MET A 314 6.51 -5.09 3.35
C MET A 314 7.68 -6.07 3.53
N LYS A 315 7.50 -7.09 4.37
CA LYS A 315 8.44 -8.20 4.54
C LYS A 315 8.67 -8.95 3.22
N GLU A 316 7.62 -9.39 2.53
CA GLU A 316 7.70 -10.07 1.24
C GLU A 316 8.43 -9.22 0.19
N THR A 317 8.19 -7.92 0.18
CA THR A 317 8.88 -6.96 -0.70
C THR A 317 10.38 -6.96 -0.43
N ALA A 318 10.77 -6.89 0.85
CA ALA A 318 12.17 -6.94 1.25
C ALA A 318 12.82 -8.32 1.00
N GLU A 319 12.12 -9.42 1.26
CA GLU A 319 12.59 -10.79 1.02
C GLU A 319 12.84 -11.04 -0.47
N ASN A 320 11.92 -10.58 -1.33
CA ASN A 320 12.07 -10.67 -2.78
C ASN A 320 13.26 -9.86 -3.29
N TYR A 321 13.53 -8.69 -2.68
CA TYR A 321 14.66 -7.83 -3.02
C TYR A 321 16.00 -8.41 -2.54
N LEU A 322 16.05 -8.90 -1.30
CA LEU A 322 17.27 -9.38 -0.65
C LEU A 322 17.58 -10.85 -0.97
N GLY A 323 16.61 -11.62 -1.45
CA GLY A 323 16.75 -13.03 -1.81
C GLY A 323 16.92 -13.96 -0.60
N GLN A 324 16.47 -13.53 0.58
CA GLN A 324 16.56 -14.28 1.84
C GLN A 324 15.33 -14.00 2.72
N GLU A 325 15.05 -14.90 3.66
CA GLU A 325 13.98 -14.73 4.65
C GLU A 325 14.33 -13.59 5.64
N ILE A 326 13.35 -12.74 5.94
CA ILE A 326 13.50 -11.61 6.86
C ILE A 326 12.67 -11.86 8.12
N LYS A 327 13.34 -11.83 9.28
CA LYS A 327 12.73 -12.12 10.58
C LYS A 327 12.78 -10.94 11.54
N GLN A 328 13.46 -9.85 11.21
CA GLN A 328 13.69 -8.75 12.13
C GLN A 328 13.35 -7.42 11.47
N ALA A 329 12.69 -6.54 12.22
CA ALA A 329 12.32 -5.23 11.72
C ALA A 329 12.42 -4.14 12.80
N VAL A 330 12.58 -2.90 12.36
CA VAL A 330 12.26 -1.68 13.11
C VAL A 330 11.02 -1.08 12.47
N VAL A 331 10.00 -0.78 13.26
CA VAL A 331 8.70 -0.28 12.76
C VAL A 331 8.45 1.13 13.31
N THR A 332 7.99 2.04 12.46
CA THR A 332 7.63 3.42 12.86
C THR A 332 6.25 3.48 13.53
N VAL A 333 6.07 4.47 14.41
CA VAL A 333 4.78 4.91 14.95
C VAL A 333 4.75 6.43 15.12
N PRO A 334 3.58 7.07 15.17
CA PRO A 334 3.47 8.48 15.51
C PRO A 334 4.06 8.77 16.88
N ALA A 335 4.59 9.97 17.08
CA ALA A 335 5.22 10.32 18.36
C ALA A 335 4.24 10.27 19.53
N TYR A 336 2.97 10.63 19.28
CA TYR A 336 1.89 10.66 20.27
C TYR A 336 1.20 9.32 20.52
N PHE A 337 1.64 8.23 19.87
CA PHE A 337 1.11 6.92 20.21
C PHE A 337 1.37 6.60 21.68
N ASN A 338 0.30 6.20 22.38
CA ASN A 338 0.37 5.74 23.75
C ASN A 338 0.98 4.32 23.82
N ASP A 339 1.21 3.82 25.04
CA ASP A 339 1.84 2.51 25.26
C ASP A 339 1.05 1.35 24.63
N GLN A 340 -0.28 1.41 24.66
CA GLN A 340 -1.13 0.37 24.08
C GLN A 340 -1.00 0.35 22.55
N GLN A 341 -1.04 1.50 21.88
CA GLN A 341 -0.90 1.59 20.42
C GLN A 341 0.49 1.13 19.95
N ARG A 342 1.53 1.45 20.73
CA ARG A 342 2.90 0.96 20.49
C ARG A 342 2.98 -0.56 20.63
N GLN A 343 2.37 -1.11 21.68
CA GLN A 343 2.35 -2.55 21.90
C GLN A 343 1.56 -3.27 20.81
N SER A 344 0.38 -2.77 20.44
CA SER A 344 -0.42 -3.30 19.34
C SER A 344 0.32 -3.29 17.99
N THR A 345 1.08 -2.23 17.69
CA THR A 345 1.92 -2.18 16.48
C THR A 345 3.03 -3.24 16.53
N LYS A 346 3.62 -3.47 17.71
CA LYS A 346 4.61 -4.52 17.92
C LYS A 346 4.02 -5.92 17.72
N ASP A 347 2.79 -6.14 18.22
CA ASP A 347 2.05 -7.38 18.09
C ASP A 347 1.68 -7.64 16.62
N ALA A 348 1.28 -6.61 15.87
CA ALA A 348 1.09 -6.70 14.41
C ALA A 348 2.35 -7.18 13.69
N GLY A 349 3.54 -6.69 14.10
CA GLY A 349 4.82 -7.19 13.60
C GLY A 349 5.06 -8.65 13.94
N ALA A 350 4.76 -9.07 15.17
CA ALA A 350 4.88 -10.47 15.58
C ALA A 350 3.96 -11.40 14.77
N ILE A 351 2.71 -10.98 14.51
CA ILE A 351 1.74 -11.71 13.67
C ILE A 351 2.26 -11.84 12.23
N ALA A 352 2.94 -10.82 11.70
CA ALA A 352 3.59 -10.85 10.39
C ALA A 352 4.87 -11.73 10.35
N GLY A 353 5.24 -12.36 11.47
CA GLY A 353 6.45 -13.16 11.60
C GLY A 353 7.72 -12.31 11.62
N LEU A 354 7.65 -11.10 12.18
CA LEU A 354 8.77 -10.20 12.42
C LEU A 354 9.02 -10.05 13.93
N ASP A 355 10.26 -10.26 14.34
CA ASP A 355 10.80 -9.83 15.61
C ASP A 355 11.10 -8.33 15.55
N VAL A 356 10.15 -7.53 16.07
CA VAL A 356 10.25 -6.07 16.10
C VAL A 356 11.28 -5.64 17.14
N LYS A 357 12.50 -5.35 16.67
CA LYS A 357 13.65 -4.96 17.51
C LYS A 357 13.46 -3.63 18.18
N ARG A 358 12.77 -2.71 17.51
CA ARG A 358 12.52 -1.36 18.01
C ARG A 358 11.27 -0.77 17.37
N ILE A 359 10.50 -0.08 18.19
CA ILE A 359 9.50 0.90 17.74
C ILE A 359 10.18 2.27 17.77
N ILE A 360 10.14 2.99 16.65
CA ILE A 360 10.73 4.32 16.54
C ILE A 360 9.65 5.34 16.20
N ASN A 361 9.76 6.55 16.74
CA ASN A 361 8.82 7.61 16.39
C ASN A 361 9.10 8.10 14.96
N GLU A 362 8.05 8.30 14.16
CA GLU A 362 8.09 8.85 12.80
C GLU A 362 8.97 10.10 12.69
N PRO A 363 8.77 11.16 13.50
CA PRO A 363 9.63 12.34 13.44
C PRO A 363 11.09 12.03 13.83
N THR A 364 11.34 11.04 14.69
CA THR A 364 12.73 10.65 15.00
C THR A 364 13.38 9.91 13.84
N ALA A 365 12.65 9.05 13.14
CA ALA A 365 13.13 8.38 11.93
C ALA A 365 13.42 9.39 10.81
N ALA A 366 12.53 10.37 10.62
CA ALA A 366 12.74 11.47 9.68
C ALA A 366 13.99 12.32 10.04
N ALA A 367 14.19 12.60 11.33
CA ALA A 367 15.39 13.30 11.81
C ALA A 367 16.68 12.52 11.48
N LEU A 368 16.68 11.20 11.73
CA LEU A 368 17.81 10.33 11.42
C LEU A 368 18.12 10.34 9.92
N ALA A 369 17.09 10.22 9.08
CA ALA A 369 17.26 10.29 7.63
C ALA A 369 17.86 11.64 7.20
N TYR A 370 17.33 12.76 7.71
CA TYR A 370 17.86 14.10 7.42
C TYR A 370 19.32 14.26 7.89
N GLY A 371 19.63 13.84 9.12
CA GLY A 371 20.97 13.99 9.70
C GLY A 371 22.03 13.17 8.95
N LEU A 372 21.68 11.95 8.52
CA LEU A 372 22.56 11.09 7.73
C LEU A 372 22.80 11.63 6.31
N ASP A 373 21.76 12.19 5.66
CA ASP A 373 21.85 12.68 4.28
C ASP A 373 22.59 14.03 4.19
N THR A 374 22.34 14.92 5.15
CA THR A 374 22.89 16.29 5.14
C THR A 374 24.18 16.45 5.93
N ASN A 375 24.62 15.41 6.66
CA ASN A 375 25.70 15.51 7.64
C ASN A 375 25.45 16.62 8.69
N ALA A 376 24.19 16.92 9.01
CA ALA A 376 23.85 17.95 9.99
C ALA A 376 24.47 17.64 11.37
N GLY A 377 25.17 18.61 11.95
CA GLY A 377 25.83 18.47 13.26
C GLY A 377 27.10 17.61 13.27
N SER A 378 27.66 17.26 12.10
CA SER A 378 28.90 16.47 11.97
C SER A 378 30.17 17.29 12.18
N ASP A 379 30.08 18.62 12.09
CA ASP A 379 31.17 19.58 12.28
C ASP A 379 31.36 19.98 13.75
N GLY A 380 30.61 19.35 14.67
CA GLY A 380 30.60 19.68 16.09
C GLY A 380 29.69 20.86 16.45
N ASN A 381 29.04 21.50 15.48
CA ASN A 381 28.06 22.54 15.75
C ASN A 381 26.68 21.94 15.98
N LYS A 382 26.03 22.34 17.06
CA LYS A 382 24.66 21.94 17.36
C LYS A 382 23.70 22.50 16.30
N ALA A 383 22.99 21.61 15.61
CA ALA A 383 21.90 21.95 14.71
C ALA A 383 20.56 21.73 15.41
N ASN A 384 19.66 22.72 15.41
CA ASN A 384 18.29 22.55 15.86
C ASN A 384 17.39 22.36 14.64
N ILE A 385 16.55 21.33 14.66
CA ILE A 385 15.68 20.93 13.55
C ILE A 385 14.25 20.91 14.06
N LEU A 386 13.34 21.45 13.25
CA LEU A 386 11.91 21.26 13.40
C LEU A 386 11.44 20.30 12.31
N ILE A 387 10.77 19.23 12.73
CA ILE A 387 10.11 18.29 11.85
C ILE A 387 8.63 18.56 11.94
N PHE A 388 8.03 18.83 10.79
CA PHE A 388 6.60 19.01 10.59
C PHE A 388 6.12 17.84 9.73
N ASP A 389 5.42 16.91 10.35
CA ASP A 389 4.95 15.67 9.73
C ASP A 389 3.42 15.68 9.72
N LEU A 390 2.83 15.92 8.55
CA LEU A 390 1.38 15.93 8.34
C LEU A 390 1.03 14.83 7.34
N GLY A 391 0.70 13.65 7.86
CA GLY A 391 0.37 12.47 7.09
C GLY A 391 -1.11 12.40 6.70
N GLY A 392 -1.54 11.20 6.27
CA GLY A 392 -2.95 10.96 5.93
C GLY A 392 -3.88 10.84 7.13
N GLY A 393 -3.36 10.52 8.33
CA GLY A 393 -4.17 10.40 9.53
C GLY A 393 -3.59 10.91 10.83
N THR A 394 -2.35 11.41 10.80
CA THR A 394 -1.65 11.87 11.99
C THR A 394 -0.86 13.13 11.67
N PHE A 395 -0.77 14.02 12.66
CA PHE A 395 0.00 15.24 12.61
C PHE A 395 0.98 15.29 13.79
N ASP A 396 2.28 15.34 13.51
CA ASP A 396 3.34 15.42 14.49
C ASP A 396 4.26 16.61 14.20
N VAL A 397 4.62 17.36 15.23
CA VAL A 397 5.67 18.39 15.21
C VAL A 397 6.70 18.05 16.26
N SER A 398 7.96 17.87 15.86
CA SER A 398 9.05 17.61 16.79
C SER A 398 10.20 18.59 16.61
N ILE A 399 10.72 19.10 17.73
CA ILE A 399 11.93 19.89 17.77
C ILE A 399 13.05 18.99 18.29
N LEU A 400 14.11 18.84 17.51
CA LEU A 400 15.27 18.04 17.84
C LEU A 400 16.53 18.89 17.80
N SER A 401 17.54 18.47 18.56
CA SER A 401 18.91 18.92 18.33
C SER A 401 19.79 17.77 17.89
N ILE A 402 20.63 18.02 16.89
CA ILE A 402 21.66 17.10 16.42
C ILE A 402 23.03 17.69 16.73
N GLU A 403 23.88 16.91 17.39
CA GLU A 403 25.27 17.28 17.67
C GLU A 403 26.14 16.02 17.69
N ASN A 404 27.18 15.97 16.85
CA ASN A 404 28.11 14.83 16.75
C ASN A 404 27.41 13.47 16.54
N GLY A 405 26.36 13.44 15.71
CA GLY A 405 25.55 12.24 15.46
C GLY A 405 24.64 11.82 16.63
N ILE A 406 24.55 12.62 17.70
CA ILE A 406 23.60 12.44 18.80
C ILE A 406 22.33 13.20 18.45
N PHE A 407 21.21 12.47 18.39
CA PHE A 407 19.88 13.01 18.13
C PHE A 407 19.11 13.11 19.44
N GLU A 408 18.76 14.32 19.85
CA GLU A 408 18.02 14.58 21.10
C GLU A 408 16.70 15.27 20.80
N VAL A 409 15.58 14.61 21.11
CA VAL A 409 14.24 15.20 21.02
C VAL A 409 14.06 16.18 22.17
N LYS A 410 13.80 17.46 21.86
CA LYS A 410 13.61 18.53 22.85
C LYS A 410 12.16 18.73 23.22
N SER A 411 11.27 18.63 22.24
CA SER A 411 9.83 18.74 22.44
C SER A 411 9.12 18.08 21.28
N THR A 412 7.94 17.53 21.55
CA THR A 412 7.02 17.02 20.54
C THR A 412 5.63 17.59 20.85
N GLY A 413 4.89 17.94 19.79
CA GLY A 413 3.55 18.54 19.68
C GLY A 413 2.76 17.79 18.59
N GLY A 414 1.43 17.62 18.66
CA GLY A 414 0.73 16.89 17.59
C GLY A 414 -0.72 16.51 17.88
N ASP A 415 -1.34 15.89 16.88
CA ASP A 415 -2.68 15.31 16.89
C ASP A 415 -2.67 13.96 16.14
N THR A 416 -2.96 12.87 16.86
CA THR A 416 -3.00 11.50 16.28
C THR A 416 -4.21 11.25 15.39
N HIS A 417 -5.02 12.27 15.15
CA HIS A 417 -6.30 12.15 14.46
C HIS A 417 -6.60 13.36 13.55
N LEU A 418 -5.53 13.91 12.97
CA LEU A 418 -5.60 15.00 12.01
C LEU A 418 -4.69 14.66 10.83
N GLY A 419 -5.24 14.61 9.63
CA GLY A 419 -4.46 14.39 8.42
C GLY A 419 -5.25 14.59 7.14
N GLY A 420 -4.68 14.08 6.04
CA GLY A 420 -5.28 14.14 4.70
C GLY A 420 -6.75 13.71 4.62
N GLU A 421 -7.13 12.64 5.32
CA GLU A 421 -8.52 12.13 5.31
C GLU A 421 -9.53 13.15 5.85
N ASP A 422 -9.14 13.92 6.87
CA ASP A 422 -10.00 14.96 7.45
C ASP A 422 -10.21 16.12 6.46
N PHE A 423 -9.23 16.37 5.59
CA PHE A 423 -9.38 17.34 4.51
C PHE A 423 -10.32 16.80 3.42
N ASP A 424 -10.19 15.53 3.07
CA ASP A 424 -11.02 14.86 2.06
C ASP A 424 -12.50 14.83 2.47
N SER A 425 -12.80 14.50 3.73
CA SER A 425 -14.16 14.50 4.28
C SER A 425 -14.80 15.90 4.19
N ASN A 426 -14.09 16.94 4.65
CA ASN A 426 -14.59 18.32 4.63
C ASN A 426 -14.90 18.85 3.22
N MET A 427 -14.26 18.33 2.17
CA MET A 427 -14.47 18.76 0.79
C MET A 427 -15.79 18.27 0.15
N THR A 428 -16.63 17.49 0.85
CA THR A 428 -17.82 16.84 0.26
C THR A 428 -19.20 17.46 0.63
N VAL A 429 -19.27 18.43 1.53
CA VAL A 429 -20.52 19.10 1.98
C VAL A 429 -21.01 20.18 0.97
N GLY A 430 -22.32 20.29 0.70
CA GLY A 430 -22.92 21.36 -0.14
C GLY A 430 -23.23 21.00 -1.62
N ARG A 431 -23.24 19.71 -1.97
CA ARG A 431 -23.19 19.24 -3.37
C ARG A 431 -24.54 18.85 -4.03
N VAL A 432 -25.71 19.04 -3.40
CA VAL A 432 -27.05 18.61 -3.93
C VAL A 432 -27.90 19.74 -4.50
N MET A 433 -28.54 19.49 -5.66
CA MET A 433 -29.32 20.47 -6.41
C MET A 433 -30.74 20.69 -5.83
N SER A 434 -31.07 21.94 -5.45
CA SER A 434 -32.40 22.35 -4.99
C SER A 434 -33.19 23.02 -6.12
N VAL A 435 -34.06 22.27 -6.80
CA VAL A 435 -34.83 22.78 -7.95
C VAL A 435 -35.97 23.70 -7.50
N LEU A 436 -35.93 24.97 -7.91
CA LEU A 436 -36.95 25.97 -7.55
C LEU A 436 -37.94 26.30 -8.69
N ILE A 437 -37.44 26.36 -9.92
CA ILE A 437 -38.23 26.59 -11.14
C ILE A 437 -37.92 25.44 -12.09
N LYS A 438 -38.95 24.68 -12.46
CA LYS A 438 -38.78 23.53 -13.38
C LYS A 438 -38.61 24.02 -14.82
N ARG A 439 -37.88 23.27 -15.62
CA ARG A 439 -37.83 23.47 -17.07
C ARG A 439 -39.25 23.50 -17.67
N ASN A 440 -39.41 24.32 -18.72
CA ASN A 440 -40.68 24.52 -19.44
C ASN A 440 -41.81 25.17 -18.62
N THR A 441 -41.49 25.81 -17.50
CA THR A 441 -42.46 26.64 -16.78
C THR A 441 -42.77 27.90 -17.59
N ALA A 442 -44.06 28.21 -17.76
CA ALA A 442 -44.47 29.45 -18.43
C ALA A 442 -43.97 30.66 -17.63
N ILE A 443 -43.30 31.59 -18.34
CA ILE A 443 -42.84 32.87 -17.79
C ILE A 443 -43.86 33.96 -18.18
N PRO A 444 -44.04 35.01 -17.35
CA PRO A 444 -43.32 35.31 -16.12
C PRO A 444 -43.70 34.41 -14.94
N ILE A 445 -42.74 34.17 -14.04
CA ILE A 445 -42.94 33.34 -12.86
C ILE A 445 -42.15 33.86 -11.66
N LYS A 446 -42.77 33.77 -10.48
CA LYS A 446 -42.13 34.09 -9.21
C LYS A 446 -42.24 32.90 -8.26
N LYS A 447 -41.12 32.48 -7.70
CA LYS A 447 -41.03 31.40 -6.70
C LYS A 447 -40.21 31.85 -5.52
N THR A 448 -40.63 31.48 -4.32
CA THR A 448 -39.93 31.82 -3.09
C THR A 448 -39.80 30.56 -2.25
N ARG A 449 -38.64 30.40 -1.62
CA ARG A 449 -38.36 29.33 -0.67
C ARG A 449 -37.61 29.89 0.53
N VAL A 450 -37.89 29.33 1.70
CA VAL A 450 -37.21 29.69 2.94
C VAL A 450 -36.04 28.73 3.14
N TYR A 451 -34.88 29.28 3.45
CA TYR A 451 -33.66 28.61 3.87
C TYR A 451 -33.28 29.09 5.28
N THR A 452 -32.27 28.45 5.87
CA THR A 452 -31.83 28.71 7.25
C THR A 452 -30.32 28.51 7.38
N THR A 453 -29.76 28.73 8.56
CA THR A 453 -28.34 28.49 8.87
C THR A 453 -28.06 27.01 9.10
N GLU A 454 -26.83 26.58 8.81
CA GLU A 454 -26.35 25.21 8.99
C GLU A 454 -25.54 25.02 10.27
N GLU A 455 -25.06 26.11 10.87
CA GLU A 455 -24.31 26.09 12.13
C GLU A 455 -24.90 27.03 13.18
N ASP A 456 -24.61 26.71 14.44
CA ASP A 456 -24.99 27.53 15.58
C ASP A 456 -24.27 28.88 15.51
N TYR A 457 -25.04 29.94 15.72
CA TYR A 457 -24.57 31.33 15.74
C TYR A 457 -23.92 31.81 14.44
N GLN A 458 -24.22 31.13 13.32
CA GLN A 458 -23.89 31.58 11.98
C GLN A 458 -24.55 32.93 11.70
N THR A 459 -23.78 33.89 11.17
CA THR A 459 -24.22 35.29 10.95
C THR A 459 -24.36 35.67 9.47
N GLN A 460 -24.08 34.73 8.57
CA GLN A 460 -24.15 34.90 7.13
C GLN A 460 -24.54 33.59 6.44
N VAL A 461 -25.26 33.68 5.33
CA VAL A 461 -25.65 32.53 4.49
C VAL A 461 -25.26 32.79 3.04
N ASP A 462 -24.57 31.84 2.43
CA ASP A 462 -24.21 31.87 1.01
C ASP A 462 -25.33 31.24 0.16
N VAL A 463 -25.75 31.95 -0.88
CA VAL A 463 -26.78 31.51 -1.83
C VAL A 463 -26.12 31.25 -3.18
N CYS A 464 -25.90 29.97 -3.50
CA CYS A 464 -25.42 29.55 -4.82
C CYS A 464 -26.58 29.21 -5.75
N ILE A 465 -26.54 29.68 -6.99
CA ILE A 465 -27.61 29.55 -7.98
C ILE A 465 -27.09 28.74 -9.17
N TYR A 466 -27.84 27.70 -9.54
CA TYR A 466 -27.47 26.76 -10.60
C TYR A 466 -28.62 26.58 -11.61
N GLU A 467 -28.27 26.18 -12.83
CA GLU A 467 -29.17 25.73 -13.91
C GLU A 467 -28.73 24.35 -14.39
N GLY A 468 -29.67 23.40 -14.44
CA GLY A 468 -29.41 22.05 -14.92
C GLY A 468 -30.40 21.02 -14.37
N GLU A 469 -30.33 19.80 -14.90
CA GLU A 469 -31.28 18.71 -14.60
C GLU A 469 -30.65 17.59 -13.76
N ARG A 470 -29.36 17.69 -13.42
CA ARG A 470 -28.68 16.69 -12.59
C ARG A 470 -29.04 16.88 -11.12
N ALA A 471 -29.03 15.79 -10.37
CA ALA A 471 -29.32 15.81 -8.94
C ALA A 471 -28.20 16.46 -8.09
N CYS A 472 -26.97 16.49 -8.60
CA CYS A 472 -25.78 17.04 -7.93
C CYS A 472 -25.29 18.32 -8.64
N VAL A 473 -24.91 19.35 -7.86
CA VAL A 473 -24.55 20.68 -8.40
C VAL A 473 -23.24 20.69 -9.18
N ASP A 474 -22.33 19.76 -8.89
CA ASP A 474 -21.03 19.64 -9.56
C ASP A 474 -21.13 19.37 -11.06
N HIS A 475 -22.31 18.91 -11.50
CA HIS A 475 -22.62 18.57 -12.87
C HIS A 475 -23.72 19.45 -13.47
N ASN A 476 -24.10 20.52 -12.75
CA ASN A 476 -25.00 21.56 -13.23
C ASN A 476 -24.22 22.86 -13.49
N ASN A 477 -24.81 23.76 -14.26
CA ASN A 477 -24.20 25.04 -14.61
C ASN A 477 -24.40 26.05 -13.47
N LYS A 478 -23.33 26.65 -12.93
CA LYS A 478 -23.45 27.69 -11.89
C LYS A 478 -23.77 29.04 -12.56
N LEU A 479 -24.91 29.62 -12.22
CA LEU A 479 -25.38 30.89 -12.77
C LEU A 479 -24.88 32.10 -11.96
N GLY A 480 -24.65 31.92 -10.67
CA GLY A 480 -24.18 33.00 -9.79
C GLY A 480 -24.19 32.61 -8.33
N GLU A 481 -23.68 33.49 -7.50
CA GLU A 481 -23.72 33.37 -6.04
C GLU A 481 -23.79 34.74 -5.39
N PHE A 482 -24.36 34.79 -4.20
CA PHE A 482 -24.29 35.98 -3.34
C PHE A 482 -24.51 35.60 -1.88
N THR A 483 -24.02 36.43 -0.97
CA THR A 483 -24.12 36.22 0.48
C THR A 483 -25.12 37.19 1.09
N ILE A 484 -25.96 36.69 1.99
CA ILE A 484 -26.75 37.53 2.90
C ILE A 484 -26.10 37.51 4.28
N SER A 485 -25.60 38.67 4.71
CA SER A 485 -24.95 38.88 6.02
C SER A 485 -25.86 39.67 6.96
N GLY A 486 -25.54 39.67 8.26
CA GLY A 486 -26.34 40.37 9.27
C GLY A 486 -27.50 39.54 9.81
N ILE A 487 -27.40 38.21 9.67
CA ILE A 487 -28.30 37.26 10.30
C ILE A 487 -28.01 37.25 11.80
N GLU A 488 -29.07 37.27 12.61
CA GLU A 488 -28.95 37.24 14.07
C GLU A 488 -28.23 35.98 14.52
N ARG A 489 -27.36 36.11 15.53
CA ARG A 489 -26.72 34.95 16.17
C ARG A 489 -27.77 34.12 16.89
N ALA A 490 -28.28 33.13 16.19
CA ALA A 490 -29.33 32.23 16.61
C ALA A 490 -28.85 30.78 16.44
N LYS A 491 -29.56 29.81 17.01
CA LYS A 491 -29.21 28.40 16.79
C LYS A 491 -29.47 28.02 15.33
N ARG A 492 -28.80 26.97 14.86
CA ARG A 492 -29.07 26.39 13.53
C ARG A 492 -30.57 26.20 13.33
N GLY A 493 -31.09 26.56 12.15
CA GLY A 493 -32.51 26.34 11.83
C GLY A 493 -33.48 27.44 12.28
N GLU A 494 -33.09 28.34 13.19
CA GLU A 494 -33.95 29.44 13.65
C GLU A 494 -34.04 30.61 12.65
N PRO A 495 -32.93 31.06 12.02
CA PRO A 495 -33.00 32.11 11.01
C PRO A 495 -33.90 31.73 9.83
N GLN A 496 -34.69 32.68 9.32
CA GLN A 496 -35.61 32.45 8.19
C GLN A 496 -35.25 33.34 7.01
N VAL A 497 -34.35 32.83 6.18
CA VAL A 497 -33.87 33.50 4.97
C VAL A 497 -34.80 33.15 3.80
N GLN A 498 -35.69 34.08 3.43
CA GLN A 498 -36.54 33.96 2.25
C GLN A 498 -35.76 34.27 0.99
N VAL A 499 -35.53 33.27 0.15
CA VAL A 499 -34.93 33.44 -1.17
C VAL A 499 -36.02 33.39 -2.24
N THR A 500 -36.18 34.47 -2.98
CA THR A 500 -37.18 34.69 -4.03
C THR A 500 -36.51 34.77 -5.40
N PHE A 501 -36.91 33.88 -6.29
CA PHE A 501 -36.54 33.83 -7.70
C PHE A 501 -37.70 34.39 -8.53
N GLU A 502 -37.43 35.38 -9.36
CA GLU A 502 -38.40 36.01 -10.25
C GLU A 502 -37.85 36.02 -11.68
N ILE A 503 -38.50 35.27 -12.57
CA ILE A 503 -38.19 35.25 -13.99
C ILE A 503 -39.25 36.09 -14.71
N ASP A 504 -38.81 37.17 -15.36
CA ASP A 504 -39.70 38.10 -16.05
C ASP A 504 -40.12 37.58 -17.45
N ALA A 505 -40.92 38.36 -18.19
CA ALA A 505 -41.36 38.01 -19.54
C ALA A 505 -40.21 37.91 -20.55
N ASN A 506 -39.03 38.44 -20.23
CA ASN A 506 -37.83 38.38 -21.05
C ASN A 506 -36.92 37.19 -20.67
N GLY A 507 -37.26 36.45 -19.62
CA GLY A 507 -36.46 35.34 -19.12
C GLY A 507 -35.27 35.76 -18.24
N ILE A 508 -35.26 36.98 -17.72
CA ILE A 508 -34.22 37.47 -16.80
C ILE A 508 -34.54 36.99 -15.39
N LEU A 509 -33.54 36.38 -14.73
CA LEU A 509 -33.69 35.87 -13.37
C LEU A 509 -33.24 36.90 -12.34
N ASN A 510 -34.15 37.35 -11.49
CA ASN A 510 -33.85 38.16 -10.30
C ASN A 510 -33.95 37.26 -9.07
N VAL A 511 -32.90 37.23 -8.24
CA VAL A 511 -32.86 36.47 -6.99
C VAL A 511 -32.66 37.43 -5.83
N SER A 512 -33.55 37.41 -4.85
CA SER A 512 -33.44 38.20 -3.63
C SER A 512 -33.52 37.30 -2.40
N ALA A 513 -32.76 37.62 -1.36
CA ALA A 513 -32.78 37.00 -0.05
C ALA A 513 -33.21 38.04 1.01
N LEU A 514 -34.11 37.64 1.91
CA LEU A 514 -34.58 38.46 3.02
C LEU A 514 -34.63 37.61 4.29
N ASP A 515 -33.86 37.96 5.32
CA ASP A 515 -34.09 37.40 6.65
C ASP A 515 -35.27 38.11 7.31
N LYS A 516 -36.31 37.34 7.66
CA LYS A 516 -37.56 37.91 8.19
C LYS A 516 -37.40 38.58 9.55
N LYS A 517 -36.39 38.17 10.34
CA LYS A 517 -36.26 38.62 11.73
C LYS A 517 -35.44 39.90 11.81
N THR A 518 -34.27 39.91 11.18
CA THR A 518 -33.37 41.08 11.16
C THR A 518 -33.72 42.10 10.07
N ASN A 519 -34.56 41.73 9.10
CA ASN A 519 -34.77 42.46 7.85
C ASN A 519 -33.49 42.63 7.01
N ALA A 520 -32.45 41.84 7.29
CA ALA A 520 -31.28 41.77 6.42
C ALA A 520 -31.73 41.34 5.01
N LYS A 521 -31.16 41.97 3.99
CA LYS A 521 -31.52 41.75 2.59
C LYS A 521 -30.26 41.69 1.74
N ALA A 522 -30.29 40.83 0.73
CA ALA A 522 -29.33 40.82 -0.36
C ALA A 522 -30.06 40.43 -1.65
N GLU A 523 -29.68 40.97 -2.80
CA GLU A 523 -30.29 40.62 -4.08
C GLU A 523 -29.25 40.62 -5.20
N THR A 524 -29.53 39.85 -6.24
CA THR A 524 -28.74 39.78 -7.46
C THR A 524 -29.65 39.58 -8.67
N THR A 525 -29.25 40.17 -9.80
CA THR A 525 -29.92 39.96 -11.08
C THR A 525 -28.98 39.19 -11.99
N ILE A 526 -29.41 38.01 -12.41
CA ILE A 526 -28.71 37.15 -13.35
C ILE A 526 -29.29 37.41 -14.74
N ASN A 527 -28.58 38.25 -15.48
CA ASN A 527 -28.90 38.52 -16.88
C ASN A 527 -28.37 37.38 -17.74
N ASN A 528 -29.27 36.69 -18.44
CA ASN A 528 -28.92 35.63 -19.38
C ASN A 528 -28.40 36.22 -20.71
N ASN A 529 -27.29 36.97 -20.66
CA ASN A 529 -26.69 37.58 -21.84
C ASN A 529 -25.38 36.92 -22.28
N ASN A 530 -24.82 35.95 -21.55
CA ASN A 530 -23.62 35.22 -21.98
C ASN A 530 -23.72 33.74 -21.63
N GLY A 531 -24.10 32.90 -22.61
CA GLY A 531 -23.94 31.44 -22.49
C GLY A 531 -25.23 30.63 -22.40
N ARG A 532 -26.29 31.00 -23.12
CA ARG A 532 -27.41 30.09 -23.36
C ARG A 532 -26.87 28.79 -23.96
N LEU A 533 -27.08 27.68 -23.25
CA LEU A 533 -26.80 26.33 -23.75
C LEU A 533 -27.40 26.17 -25.14
N THR A 534 -26.63 25.68 -26.09
CA THR A 534 -27.14 25.39 -27.44
C THR A 534 -28.16 24.26 -27.35
N GLN A 535 -29.04 24.12 -28.35
CA GLN A 535 -29.98 23.00 -28.40
C GLN A 535 -29.24 21.65 -28.32
N GLU A 536 -28.04 21.55 -28.88
CA GLU A 536 -27.18 20.36 -28.81
C GLU A 536 -26.62 20.10 -27.39
N ASP A 537 -26.21 21.15 -26.66
CA ASP A 537 -25.80 21.02 -25.26
C ASP A 537 -26.98 20.62 -24.37
N ILE A 538 -28.16 21.18 -24.64
CA ILE A 538 -29.40 20.85 -23.94
C ILE A 538 -29.76 19.38 -24.18
N ASP A 539 -29.71 18.91 -25.43
CA ASP A 539 -30.06 17.53 -25.79
C ASP A 539 -29.04 16.54 -25.20
N ARG A 540 -27.74 16.89 -25.19
CA ARG A 540 -26.70 16.09 -24.52
C ARG A 540 -26.92 16.02 -23.01
N MET A 541 -27.19 17.15 -22.36
CA MET A 541 -27.46 17.19 -20.91
C MET A 541 -28.72 16.42 -20.53
N VAL A 542 -29.76 16.42 -21.38
CA VAL A 542 -30.97 15.62 -21.19
C VAL A 542 -30.69 14.13 -21.38
N ALA A 543 -29.94 13.76 -22.42
CA ALA A 543 -29.56 12.37 -22.67
C ALA A 543 -28.68 11.81 -21.53
N ASP A 544 -27.73 12.61 -21.04
CA ASP A 544 -26.90 12.25 -19.90
C ASP A 544 -27.72 12.19 -18.61
N ALA A 545 -28.61 13.16 -18.35
CA ALA A 545 -29.50 13.12 -17.19
C ALA A 545 -30.42 11.89 -17.20
N GLU A 546 -30.94 11.45 -18.36
CA GLU A 546 -31.72 10.21 -18.46
C GLU A 546 -30.86 8.95 -18.32
N LYS A 547 -29.64 8.95 -18.87
CA LYS A 547 -28.69 7.83 -18.76
C LYS A 547 -28.26 7.57 -17.32
N PHE A 548 -28.03 8.63 -16.55
CA PHE A 548 -27.57 8.56 -15.16
C PHE A 548 -28.70 8.76 -14.14
N LYS A 549 -29.95 8.92 -14.60
CA LYS A 549 -31.14 9.20 -13.77
C LYS A 549 -31.33 8.24 -12.62
N LYS A 550 -31.01 6.96 -12.84
CA LYS A 550 -31.20 5.90 -11.85
C LYS A 550 -30.16 6.00 -10.73
N ASP A 551 -28.91 6.26 -11.10
CA ASP A 551 -27.79 6.43 -10.18
C ASP A 551 -27.91 7.78 -9.43
N ASP A 552 -28.22 8.86 -10.15
CA ASP A 552 -28.48 10.19 -9.59
C ASP A 552 -29.70 10.18 -8.65
N ALA A 553 -30.75 9.39 -8.93
CA ALA A 553 -31.91 9.26 -8.05
C ALA A 553 -31.64 8.43 -6.79
N GLU A 554 -30.73 7.44 -6.85
CA GLU A 554 -30.31 6.69 -5.66
C GLU A 554 -29.42 7.55 -4.76
N VAL A 555 -28.49 8.30 -5.35
CA VAL A 555 -27.66 9.27 -4.63
C VAL A 555 -28.51 10.39 -4.02
N LEU A 556 -29.45 10.96 -4.77
CA LEU A 556 -30.34 12.01 -4.28
C LEU A 556 -31.19 11.54 -3.09
N LYS A 557 -31.81 10.37 -3.18
CA LYS A 557 -32.64 9.84 -2.08
C LYS A 557 -31.81 9.64 -0.82
N LYS A 558 -30.57 9.14 -0.97
CA LYS A 558 -29.67 8.95 0.16
C LYS A 558 -29.28 10.26 0.82
N ILE A 559 -28.92 11.29 0.04
CA ILE A 559 -28.58 12.60 0.60
C ILE A 559 -29.82 13.28 1.22
N GLU A 560 -31.00 13.17 0.60
CA GLU A 560 -32.25 13.70 1.17
C GLU A 560 -32.63 13.00 2.48
N ALA A 561 -32.50 11.67 2.56
CA ALA A 561 -32.79 10.93 3.78
C ALA A 561 -31.80 11.26 4.91
N ARG A 562 -30.54 11.51 4.55
CA ARG A 562 -29.48 11.91 5.49
C ARG A 562 -29.76 13.29 6.06
N ASN A 563 -29.95 14.30 5.21
CA ASN A 563 -30.28 15.66 5.64
C ASN A 563 -31.57 15.71 6.45
N SER A 564 -32.55 14.87 6.09
CA SER A 564 -33.84 14.74 6.77
C SER A 564 -33.73 14.13 8.16
N LEU A 565 -32.81 13.19 8.36
CA LEU A 565 -32.49 12.63 9.66
C LEU A 565 -31.67 13.63 10.50
N GLU A 566 -30.71 14.33 9.91
CA GLU A 566 -29.88 15.33 10.60
C GLU A 566 -30.72 16.46 11.17
N SER A 567 -31.60 17.00 10.34
CA SER A 567 -32.56 18.05 10.72
C SER A 567 -33.58 17.56 11.75
N PHE A 568 -33.85 16.25 11.80
CA PHE A 568 -34.73 15.67 12.81
C PHE A 568 -34.01 15.54 14.16
N ILE A 569 -32.80 15.00 14.15
CA ILE A 569 -31.95 14.83 15.32
C ILE A 569 -31.67 16.16 16.00
N TYR A 570 -31.31 17.19 15.23
CA TYR A 570 -30.99 18.50 15.79
C TYR A 570 -32.20 19.09 16.54
N ARG A 571 -33.40 19.06 15.92
CA ARG A 571 -34.65 19.51 16.57
C ARG A 571 -35.04 18.66 17.77
N ALA A 572 -34.85 17.35 17.67
CA ALA A 572 -35.19 16.41 18.71
C ALA A 572 -34.28 16.56 19.94
N LEU A 573 -33.00 16.90 19.75
CA LEU A 573 -32.06 17.24 20.83
C LEU A 573 -32.46 18.49 21.58
N GLU A 574 -32.84 19.53 20.88
CA GLU A 574 -33.30 20.77 21.52
C GLU A 574 -34.56 20.55 22.35
N LEU A 575 -35.53 19.81 21.79
CA LEU A 575 -36.82 19.54 22.45
C LEU A 575 -36.68 18.67 23.70
N THR A 576 -35.75 17.71 23.68
CA THR A 576 -35.50 16.83 24.84
C THR A 576 -34.70 17.51 25.93
N ARG A 577 -33.78 18.40 25.54
CA ARG A 577 -33.01 19.25 26.47
C ARG A 577 -33.89 20.25 27.22
N GLU A 578 -34.90 20.84 26.57
CA GLU A 578 -35.90 21.70 27.23
C GLU A 578 -36.81 20.94 28.19
N LYS A 579 -37.12 19.68 27.88
CA LYS A 579 -37.89 18.79 28.76
C LYS A 579 -37.06 18.19 29.91
N GLY A 580 -35.74 18.36 29.88
CA GLY A 580 -34.81 17.76 30.84
C GLY A 580 -34.76 16.24 30.76
N ASP A 581 -35.18 15.64 29.63
CA ASP A 581 -35.15 14.20 29.42
C ASP A 581 -33.77 13.80 28.91
N ALA A 582 -32.85 13.67 29.86
CA ALA A 582 -31.46 13.33 29.60
C ALA A 582 -31.32 11.99 28.88
N ALA A 583 -32.25 11.05 29.06
CA ALA A 583 -32.20 9.74 28.40
C ALA A 583 -32.54 9.86 26.91
N ALA A 584 -33.63 10.57 26.58
CA ALA A 584 -33.99 10.82 25.20
C ALA A 584 -32.98 11.74 24.50
N GLU A 585 -32.47 12.78 25.17
CA GLU A 585 -31.40 13.64 24.66
C GLU A 585 -30.15 12.80 24.32
N ASN A 586 -29.79 11.84 25.17
CA ASN A 586 -28.65 10.96 24.91
C ASN A 586 -28.89 10.07 23.69
N THR A 587 -30.06 9.44 23.56
CA THR A 587 -30.40 8.61 22.39
C THR A 587 -30.42 9.40 21.08
N ILE A 588 -30.79 10.69 21.13
CA ILE A 588 -30.80 11.54 19.95
C ILE A 588 -29.39 12.08 19.63
N ARG A 589 -28.53 12.30 20.63
CA ARG A 589 -27.09 12.59 20.45
C ARG A 589 -26.39 11.40 19.83
N GLU A 590 -26.66 10.21 20.36
CA GLU A 590 -26.21 8.94 19.80
C GLU A 590 -26.69 8.77 18.36
N ALA A 591 -27.85 9.29 18.01
CA ALA A 591 -28.30 9.30 16.63
C ALA A 591 -27.65 10.39 15.76
N ARG A 592 -27.23 11.53 16.33
CA ARG A 592 -26.45 12.55 15.63
C ARG A 592 -25.06 12.07 15.31
N GLU A 593 -24.42 11.52 16.32
CA GLU A 593 -23.15 10.81 16.21
C GLU A 593 -23.33 9.71 15.18
N TRP A 594 -24.36 8.86 15.30
CA TRP A 594 -24.68 7.85 14.26
C TRP A 594 -24.83 8.43 12.86
N LEU A 595 -25.38 9.64 12.72
CA LEU A 595 -25.55 10.23 11.42
C LEU A 595 -24.24 10.79 10.89
N GLU A 596 -23.52 11.64 11.62
CA GLU A 596 -22.15 12.09 11.29
C GLU A 596 -21.30 10.87 10.89
N ASP A 597 -21.51 9.79 11.63
CA ASP A 597 -20.83 8.53 11.51
C ASP A 597 -21.35 7.57 10.42
N HIS A 598 -22.26 7.96 9.54
CA HIS A 598 -22.67 7.03 8.47
C HIS A 598 -22.84 7.79 7.15
N GLU A 599 -21.79 8.47 6.67
CA GLU A 599 -21.79 9.24 5.40
C GLU A 599 -22.27 8.42 4.20
N ASP A 600 -22.02 7.11 4.22
CA ASP A 600 -22.47 6.16 3.22
C ASP A 600 -23.73 5.36 3.62
N ALA A 601 -24.43 5.74 4.70
CA ALA A 601 -25.67 5.09 5.14
C ALA A 601 -26.63 4.85 3.99
N THR A 602 -27.16 3.64 3.88
CA THR A 602 -28.14 3.37 2.84
C THR A 602 -29.43 4.15 3.11
N LEU A 603 -30.16 4.49 2.05
CA LEU A 603 -31.46 5.17 2.15
C LEU A 603 -32.37 4.54 3.20
N ARG A 604 -32.42 3.20 3.23
CA ARG A 604 -33.29 2.45 4.14
C ARG A 604 -32.89 2.62 5.60
N GLU A 605 -31.60 2.68 5.90
CA GLU A 605 -31.11 2.82 7.28
C GLU A 605 -31.33 4.23 7.81
N LEU A 606 -31.12 5.24 6.97
CA LEU A 606 -31.43 6.63 7.27
C LEU A 606 -32.91 6.80 7.60
N GLU A 607 -33.80 6.19 6.82
CA GLU A 607 -35.25 6.23 7.06
C GLU A 607 -35.67 5.44 8.32
N GLU A 608 -35.05 4.29 8.58
CA GLU A 608 -35.33 3.45 9.74
C GLU A 608 -34.90 4.13 11.04
N LYS A 609 -33.68 4.73 11.08
CA LYS A 609 -33.21 5.48 12.24
C LYS A 609 -34.12 6.66 12.55
N LYS A 610 -34.49 7.41 11.53
CA LYS A 610 -35.43 8.52 11.68
C LYS A 610 -36.76 8.07 12.29
N ARG A 611 -37.31 6.93 11.83
CA ARG A 611 -38.54 6.34 12.38
C ARG A 611 -38.44 5.88 13.82
N VAL A 612 -37.25 5.49 14.27
CA VAL A 612 -37.03 5.10 15.68
C VAL A 612 -37.01 6.34 16.56
N LEU A 613 -36.28 7.38 16.17
CA LEU A 613 -36.22 8.63 16.93
C LEU A 613 -37.57 9.37 16.92
N GLU A 614 -38.31 9.32 15.81
CA GLU A 614 -39.68 9.85 15.73
C GLU A 614 -40.65 9.17 16.71
N ARG A 615 -40.41 7.90 17.07
CA ARG A 615 -41.20 7.18 18.09
C ARG A 615 -40.75 7.50 19.51
N LEU A 616 -39.51 7.93 19.69
CA LEU A 616 -38.93 8.28 20.98
C LEU A 616 -39.33 9.71 21.43
N VAL A 617 -39.47 10.63 20.47
CA VAL A 617 -39.69 12.07 20.73
C VAL A 617 -41.19 12.44 20.76
N ARG A 618 -42.06 11.53 20.31
CA ARG A 618 -43.53 11.61 20.44
C ARG A 618 -43.98 11.36 21.87
#